data_AF-A0A8B6CZN3-F1
#
_entry.id   AF-A0A8B6CZN3-F1
#
_cell.length_a   1.000
_cell.length_b   1.000
_cell.length_c   1.000
_cell.angle_alpha   90.00
_cell.angle_beta   90.00
_cell.angle_gamma   90.00
#
_symmetry.space_group_name_H-M   'P 1'
#
loop_
_entity.id
_entity.type
_entity.pdbx_description
1 polymer ?
#
loop_
_entity_poly.entity_id
_entity_poly.type
_entity_poly.pdbx_seq_one_letter_code
_entity_poly.pdbx_strand_id
1 'polypeptide(L)'
;MDAAQRTVLQNNHMELARDIVTTEDFLGICYQQKLFDTNLIEIIRSQPGIKAQTYKMLELLPTRGPEAFNKFLKMIDQEYHWLASKLKSDLEQEVAKIPQKEMTMVASSINLQTNQTNGTNSKLPKDVEMVPVATTQTNQSVSRSVSQTEPASPKDLTDSAIALNGFNGFKKKIGNFMTQNFSLSRKLCQSDKQAIETFITEQIREVQKQSHHKVCEVRDHRRLNDEVQRWLQETCRKLERRVGFINPRETIDGGFINGKSTIKDLEECIHHMAEQHHKLESEVKKCISLFGENSDNLSLAFQVEHILSEKKKLKKDIKKLSQENELMVSENYDLSSAQQKLKQTNSYKDVELEVKDRQIKNLQSEKHELKKEIERLQRLHIQHLEKEKTLLNLQQMVHALKEQNNDLADATVKMQDDLKRNSPRRSQSIPKNSRPTLSKFRSPNRKKTYRS
;
A
#
# COMPACT_ATOMS: atom_id res chain seq x y z
N MET A 1 21.80 16.94 17.27
CA MET A 1 22.15 15.52 17.37
C MET A 1 23.60 15.42 16.95
N ASP A 2 24.41 14.66 17.67
CA ASP A 2 25.84 14.51 17.37
C ASP A 2 26.07 13.76 16.03
N ALA A 3 27.23 13.92 15.41
CA ALA A 3 27.56 13.29 14.14
C ALA A 3 27.48 11.75 14.23
N ALA A 4 28.03 11.16 15.30
CA ALA A 4 27.96 9.72 15.54
C ALA A 4 26.50 9.24 15.67
N GLN A 5 25.66 9.98 16.40
CA GLN A 5 24.24 9.65 16.56
C GLN A 5 23.47 9.70 15.24
N ARG A 6 23.80 10.65 14.34
CA ARG A 6 23.18 10.72 13.01
C ARG A 6 23.58 9.54 12.15
N THR A 7 24.85 9.15 12.17
CA THR A 7 25.36 7.99 11.42
C THR A 7 24.68 6.70 11.88
N VAL A 8 24.54 6.49 13.19
CA VAL A 8 23.85 5.33 13.76
C VAL A 8 22.38 5.30 13.35
N LEU A 9 21.70 6.46 13.38
CA LEU A 9 20.31 6.57 12.95
C LEU A 9 20.15 6.30 11.44
N GLN A 10 21.09 6.76 10.61
CA GLN A 10 21.10 6.50 9.17
C GLN A 10 21.34 5.02 8.85
N ASN A 11 22.31 4.40 9.51
CA ASN A 11 22.65 2.98 9.32
C ASN A 11 21.47 2.07 9.71
N ASN A 12 20.74 2.41 10.76
CA ASN A 12 19.58 1.65 11.22
C ASN A 12 18.24 2.16 10.65
N HIS A 13 18.25 3.15 9.76
CA HIS A 13 17.04 3.85 9.32
C HIS A 13 16.00 2.91 8.70
N MET A 14 16.45 1.96 7.86
CA MET A 14 15.57 1.01 7.18
C MET A 14 14.94 -0.01 8.14
N GLU A 15 15.66 -0.41 9.18
CA GLU A 15 15.18 -1.37 10.18
C GLU A 15 14.21 -0.68 11.14
N LEU A 16 14.56 0.53 11.61
CA LEU A 16 13.66 1.36 12.41
C LEU A 16 12.35 1.65 11.67
N ALA A 17 12.40 1.99 10.38
CA ALA A 17 11.21 2.27 9.59
C ALA A 17 10.35 1.01 9.31
N ARG A 18 10.96 -0.18 9.38
CA ARG A 18 10.25 -1.45 9.21
C ARG A 18 9.49 -1.85 10.47
N ASP A 19 10.12 -1.69 11.63
CA ASP A 19 9.68 -2.29 12.87
C ASP A 19 8.97 -1.31 13.82
N ILE A 20 9.19 0.00 13.68
CA ILE A 20 8.46 1.02 14.44
C ILE A 20 7.11 1.32 13.77
N VAL A 21 6.05 1.17 14.54
CA VAL A 21 4.69 1.54 14.14
C VAL A 21 4.37 2.92 14.72
N THR A 22 4.27 3.94 13.85
CA THR A 22 3.84 5.27 14.27
C THR A 22 2.32 5.29 14.50
N THR A 23 1.90 4.91 15.71
CA THR A 23 0.52 5.08 16.18
C THR A 23 0.27 6.51 16.64
N GLU A 24 -1.00 6.91 16.73
CA GLU A 24 -1.38 8.22 17.28
C GLU A 24 -0.91 8.39 18.74
N ASP A 25 -0.93 7.31 19.53
CA ASP A 25 -0.41 7.31 20.89
C ASP A 25 1.10 7.57 20.92
N PHE A 26 1.85 6.93 20.02
CA PHE A 26 3.30 7.14 19.90
C PHE A 26 3.64 8.59 19.50
N LEU A 27 2.88 9.19 18.57
CA LEU A 27 3.03 10.60 18.21
C LEU A 27 2.66 11.53 19.39
N GLY A 28 1.65 11.16 20.18
CA GLY A 28 1.28 11.84 21.41
C GLY A 28 2.42 11.86 22.43
N ILE A 29 3.10 10.73 22.62
CA ILE A 29 4.27 10.63 23.50
C ILE A 29 5.43 11.49 22.95
N CYS A 30 5.65 11.48 21.63
CA CYS A 30 6.68 12.31 21.00
C CYS A 30 6.42 13.82 21.19
N TYR A 31 5.15 14.24 21.19
CA TYR A 31 4.74 15.60 21.53
C TYR A 31 5.06 15.95 22.99
N GLN A 32 4.65 15.07 23.92
CA GLN A 32 4.82 15.28 25.36
C GLN A 32 6.30 15.36 25.75
N GLN A 33 7.15 14.54 25.15
CA GLN A 33 8.61 14.55 25.36
C GLN A 33 9.31 15.74 24.67
N LYS A 34 8.55 16.64 24.03
CA LYS A 34 9.05 17.78 23.23
C LYS A 34 10.06 17.34 22.17
N LEU A 35 9.82 16.17 21.57
CA LEU A 35 10.62 15.70 20.44
C LEU A 35 10.13 16.34 19.14
N PHE A 36 8.81 16.44 18.97
CA PHE A 36 8.19 17.12 17.84
C PHE A 36 7.19 18.18 18.30
N ASP A 37 7.22 19.34 17.63
CA ASP A 37 6.22 20.38 17.78
C ASP A 37 4.92 20.02 17.03
N THR A 38 3.83 20.70 17.35
CA THR A 38 2.51 20.47 16.75
C THR A 38 2.56 20.49 15.22
N ASN A 39 3.27 21.46 14.64
CA ASN A 39 3.42 21.60 13.19
C ASN A 39 4.07 20.37 12.54
N LEU A 40 5.02 19.73 13.23
CA LEU A 40 5.74 18.58 12.68
C LEU A 40 4.94 17.30 12.83
N ILE A 41 4.17 17.19 13.90
CA ILE A 41 3.24 16.09 14.07
C ILE A 41 2.18 16.14 12.98
N GLU A 42 1.69 17.33 12.59
CA GLU A 42 0.81 17.49 11.44
C GLU A 42 1.49 17.10 10.13
N ILE A 43 2.74 17.51 9.91
CA ILE A 43 3.53 17.09 8.73
C ILE A 43 3.67 15.57 8.68
N ILE A 44 3.94 14.93 9.83
CA ILE A 44 4.03 13.47 9.92
C ILE A 44 2.66 12.85 9.62
N ARG A 45 1.57 13.31 10.26
CA ARG A 45 0.20 12.81 10.03
C ARG A 45 -0.27 12.94 8.59
N SER A 46 0.14 14.00 7.90
CA SER A 46 -0.21 14.23 6.50
C SER A 46 0.34 13.18 5.52
N GLN A 47 1.28 12.34 5.96
CA GLN A 47 1.85 11.30 5.10
C GLN A 47 0.87 10.15 4.84
N PRO A 48 0.83 9.63 3.60
CA PRO A 48 -0.08 8.56 3.23
C PRO A 48 0.40 7.20 3.79
N GLY A 49 -0.12 6.85 4.97
CA GLY A 49 0.04 5.54 5.60
C GLY A 49 1.16 5.48 6.65
N ILE A 50 1.00 4.56 7.60
CA ILE A 50 1.82 4.46 8.83
C ILE A 50 3.32 4.38 8.54
N LYS A 51 3.72 3.59 7.52
CA LYS A 51 5.15 3.50 7.15
C LYS A 51 5.73 4.82 6.68
N ALA A 52 4.99 5.57 5.85
CA ALA A 52 5.43 6.88 5.37
C ALA A 52 5.51 7.90 6.52
N GLN A 53 4.62 7.79 7.50
CA GLN A 53 4.66 8.56 8.75
C GLN A 53 5.93 8.22 9.54
N THR A 54 6.26 6.94 9.73
CA THR A 54 7.50 6.50 10.41
C THR A 54 8.75 7.02 9.69
N TYR A 55 8.81 6.90 8.35
CA TYR A 55 9.94 7.44 7.56
C TYR A 55 10.08 8.95 7.77
N LYS A 56 8.98 9.69 7.71
CA LYS A 56 9.02 11.15 7.86
C LYS A 56 9.44 11.57 9.26
N MET A 57 8.97 10.85 10.28
CA MET A 57 9.38 11.06 11.66
C MET A 57 10.88 10.84 11.86
N LEU A 58 11.41 9.73 11.34
CA LEU A 58 12.85 9.41 11.43
C LEU A 58 13.71 10.40 10.62
N GLU A 59 13.21 10.91 9.49
CA GLU A 59 13.86 11.95 8.69
C GLU A 59 13.94 13.30 9.43
N LEU A 60 12.90 13.64 10.21
CA LEU A 60 12.85 14.90 10.96
C LEU A 60 13.65 14.84 12.27
N LEU A 61 13.92 13.64 12.81
CA LEU A 61 14.61 13.43 14.08
C LEU A 61 15.96 14.17 14.20
N PRO A 62 16.87 14.15 13.19
CA PRO A 62 18.16 14.83 13.27
C PRO A 62 18.08 16.35 13.40
N THR A 63 16.95 16.96 12.99
CA THR A 63 16.74 18.41 13.03
C THR A 63 16.37 18.94 14.43
N ARG A 64 16.05 18.05 15.38
CA ARG A 64 15.48 18.40 16.70
C ARG A 64 16.51 18.75 17.79
N GLY A 65 17.79 18.91 17.43
CA GLY A 65 18.84 19.30 18.39
C GLY A 65 19.57 18.12 19.05
N PRO A 66 20.53 18.39 19.95
CA PRO A 66 21.47 17.39 20.50
C PRO A 66 20.81 16.32 21.37
N GLU A 67 19.76 16.65 22.11
CA GLU A 67 19.09 15.69 23.02
C GLU A 67 18.09 14.76 22.34
N ALA A 68 17.74 15.03 21.08
CA ALA A 68 16.67 14.35 20.37
C ALA A 68 16.87 12.84 20.28
N PHE A 69 18.11 12.40 20.05
CA PHE A 69 18.45 10.98 19.98
C PHE A 69 18.23 10.27 21.32
N ASN A 70 18.63 10.89 22.43
CA ASN A 70 18.49 10.31 23.77
C ASN A 70 17.02 10.24 24.21
N LYS A 71 16.22 11.27 23.86
CA LYS A 71 14.77 11.27 24.10
C LYS A 71 14.07 10.18 23.28
N PHE A 72 14.44 10.06 22.01
CA PHE A 72 13.94 9.02 21.12
C PHE A 72 14.28 7.61 21.61
N LEU A 73 15.53 7.38 22.04
CA LEU A 73 15.96 6.12 22.64
C LEU A 73 15.12 5.75 23.87
N LYS A 74 14.85 6.71 24.76
CA LYS A 74 14.01 6.46 25.95
C LYS A 74 12.58 6.07 25.60
N MET A 75 12.02 6.62 24.53
CA MET A 75 10.67 6.28 24.05
C MET A 75 10.66 4.88 23.42
N ILE A 76 11.65 4.58 22.57
CA ILE A 76 11.79 3.25 21.97
C ILE A 76 12.04 2.18 23.03
N ASP A 77 12.77 2.48 24.12
CA ASP A 77 13.07 1.49 25.17
C ASP A 77 11.80 0.92 25.83
N GLN A 78 10.69 1.66 25.82
CA GLN A 78 9.43 1.26 26.45
C GLN A 78 8.67 0.21 25.62
N GLU A 79 8.62 0.39 24.28
CA GLU A 79 7.83 -0.48 23.39
C GLU A 79 8.69 -1.42 22.54
N TYR A 80 9.95 -1.06 22.30
CA TYR A 80 10.87 -1.71 21.38
C TYR A 80 12.28 -1.84 21.98
N HIS A 81 12.38 -2.42 23.18
CA HIS A 81 13.62 -2.55 23.94
C HIS A 81 14.83 -3.10 23.15
N TRP A 82 14.60 -4.04 22.22
CA TRP A 82 15.63 -4.62 21.37
C TRP A 82 16.21 -3.61 20.36
N LEU A 83 15.39 -2.71 19.80
CA LEU A 83 15.85 -1.62 18.93
C LEU A 83 16.65 -0.59 19.73
N ALA A 84 16.19 -0.23 20.94
CA ALA A 84 16.91 0.69 21.81
C ALA A 84 18.29 0.13 22.20
N SER A 85 18.36 -1.17 22.54
CA SER A 85 19.61 -1.86 22.88
C SER A 85 20.57 -1.91 21.69
N LYS A 86 20.04 -2.19 20.49
CA LYS A 86 20.83 -2.18 19.25
C LYS A 86 21.39 -0.80 18.93
N LEU A 87 20.55 0.25 18.97
CA LEU A 87 20.99 1.62 18.74
C LEU A 87 22.03 2.10 19.76
N LYS A 88 21.93 1.68 21.03
CA LYS A 88 22.94 1.96 22.06
C LYS A 88 24.26 1.26 21.72
N SER A 89 24.22 -0.02 21.37
CA SER A 89 25.43 -0.79 21.00
C SER A 89 26.11 -0.21 19.74
N ASP A 90 25.34 0.15 18.72
CA ASP A 90 25.88 0.75 17.50
C ASP A 90 26.46 2.15 17.76
N LEU A 91 25.87 2.91 18.69
CA LEU A 91 26.44 4.19 19.13
C LEU A 91 27.78 4.01 19.85
N GLU A 92 27.89 3.03 20.75
CA GLU A 92 29.16 2.71 21.42
C GLU A 92 30.24 2.31 20.41
N GLN A 93 29.88 1.51 19.40
CA GLN A 93 30.80 1.12 18.32
C GLN A 93 31.21 2.31 17.44
N GLU A 94 30.29 3.22 17.15
CA GLU A 94 30.58 4.38 16.30
C GLU A 94 31.42 5.43 17.03
N VAL A 95 31.17 5.65 18.33
CA VAL A 95 32.01 6.49 19.19
C VAL A 95 33.42 5.89 19.32
N ALA A 96 33.55 4.55 19.39
CA ALA A 96 34.84 3.88 19.43
C ALA A 96 35.64 3.95 18.11
N LYS A 97 34.99 4.24 16.98
CA LYS A 97 35.65 4.40 15.67
C LYS A 97 36.24 5.79 15.43
N ILE A 98 35.90 6.80 16.25
CA ILE A 98 36.42 8.15 16.10
C ILE A 98 37.92 8.12 16.44
N PRO A 99 38.86 8.29 15.48
CA PRO A 99 40.28 8.32 15.77
C PRO A 99 40.60 9.57 16.60
N GLN A 100 41.38 9.40 17.68
CA GLN A 100 41.91 10.51 18.49
C GLN A 100 42.79 11.46 17.64
N LYS A 101 42.20 12.38 16.89
CA LYS A 101 42.94 13.44 16.16
C LYS A 101 42.41 14.85 16.37
N GLU A 102 41.59 15.08 17.40
CA GLU A 102 41.25 16.43 17.88
C GLU A 102 41.19 16.43 19.41
N MET A 103 42.34 16.15 20.04
CA MET A 103 42.54 16.31 21.47
C MET A 103 43.52 17.47 21.70
N THR A 104 43.11 18.70 21.39
CA THR A 104 43.75 19.95 21.85
C THR A 104 42.85 21.14 21.48
N MET A 105 41.91 21.49 22.35
CA MET A 105 41.46 22.88 22.65
C MET A 105 40.22 22.95 23.55
N VAL A 106 39.96 22.01 24.47
CA VAL A 106 39.06 22.31 25.61
C VAL A 106 39.52 21.55 26.86
N ALA A 107 40.77 21.77 27.27
CA ALA A 107 41.21 21.45 28.63
C ALA A 107 41.37 22.76 29.38
N SER A 108 40.25 23.35 29.79
CA SER A 108 40.20 24.36 30.84
C SER A 108 38.77 24.42 31.36
N SER A 109 38.63 24.22 32.67
CA SER A 109 37.40 24.31 33.45
C SER A 109 36.50 23.08 33.41
N ILE A 110 36.81 22.09 34.26
CA ILE A 110 35.90 21.62 35.32
C ILE A 110 36.79 20.93 36.37
N ASN A 111 37.06 21.65 37.44
CA ASN A 111 37.39 21.05 38.73
C ASN A 111 36.71 21.93 39.78
N LEU A 112 35.75 21.32 40.50
CA LEU A 112 35.27 21.57 41.87
C LEU A 112 33.76 21.30 41.98
N GLN A 113 33.47 20.12 42.54
CA GLN A 113 32.68 19.94 43.76
C GLN A 113 31.41 20.79 44.01
N THR A 114 30.33 20.03 44.18
CA THR A 114 29.39 20.05 45.31
C THR A 114 28.24 21.08 45.37
N ASN A 115 27.06 20.47 45.61
CA ASN A 115 25.92 20.93 46.41
C ASN A 115 24.80 21.76 45.76
N GLN A 116 23.72 21.03 45.46
CA GLN A 116 22.38 21.21 46.03
C GLN A 116 21.95 22.62 46.47
N THR A 117 20.98 23.14 45.71
CA THR A 117 19.69 23.70 46.15
C THR A 117 19.62 24.53 47.43
N ASN A 118 19.29 25.82 47.29
CA ASN A 118 18.13 26.44 47.93
C ASN A 118 17.87 27.87 47.42
N GLY A 119 16.60 28.17 47.14
CA GLY A 119 15.96 29.41 47.62
C GLY A 119 16.06 30.70 46.80
N THR A 120 14.90 31.08 46.25
CA THR A 120 14.26 32.42 46.33
C THR A 120 14.77 33.62 45.51
N ASN A 121 13.82 34.13 44.72
CA ASN A 121 13.43 35.55 44.54
C ASN A 121 14.26 36.57 43.73
N SER A 122 13.58 37.00 42.66
CA SER A 122 13.34 38.39 42.22
C SER A 122 14.25 39.03 41.17
N LYS A 123 13.56 39.87 40.37
CA LYS A 123 14.00 41.07 39.64
C LYS A 123 14.55 40.92 38.21
N LEU A 124 13.67 41.30 37.27
CA LEU A 124 13.95 42.19 36.12
C LEU A 124 14.84 43.39 36.56
N PRO A 125 15.62 44.06 35.67
CA PRO A 125 15.12 44.55 34.37
C PRO A 125 16.12 44.72 33.18
N LYS A 126 15.53 44.90 31.99
CA LYS A 126 15.83 45.89 30.92
C LYS A 126 17.09 45.82 30.01
N ASP A 127 16.75 45.78 28.72
CA ASP A 127 17.19 46.63 27.59
C ASP A 127 18.55 46.43 26.90
N VAL A 128 18.53 46.77 25.60
CA VAL A 128 19.62 47.05 24.63
C VAL A 128 20.06 45.83 23.80
N GLU A 129 20.15 45.82 22.47
CA GLU A 129 19.75 46.68 21.35
C GLU A 129 20.17 45.92 20.08
N MET A 130 19.59 46.34 18.96
CA MET A 130 19.73 45.93 17.57
C MET A 130 21.16 45.67 17.04
N VAL A 131 21.29 44.80 16.03
CA VAL A 131 21.61 45.17 14.61
C VAL A 131 21.76 43.90 13.72
N PRO A 132 21.30 43.95 12.44
CA PRO A 132 21.32 42.81 11.49
C PRO A 132 22.39 42.97 10.40
N VAL A 133 22.95 41.89 9.82
CA VAL A 133 23.73 41.97 8.55
C VAL A 133 23.70 40.66 7.72
N ALA A 134 23.35 40.84 6.44
CA ALA A 134 23.63 40.07 5.20
C ALA A 134 23.23 38.57 5.13
N THR A 135 22.28 38.13 4.31
CA THR A 135 22.13 38.22 2.83
C THR A 135 23.37 37.79 2.05
N THR A 136 23.41 36.52 1.63
CA THR A 136 23.99 36.16 0.33
C THR A 136 23.04 35.19 -0.37
N GLN A 137 22.36 35.71 -1.38
CA GLN A 137 21.66 34.93 -2.39
C GLN A 137 22.70 34.33 -3.35
N THR A 138 22.58 33.05 -3.65
CA THR A 138 23.10 32.51 -4.90
C THR A 138 21.98 31.76 -5.60
N ASN A 139 21.59 32.33 -6.73
CA ASN A 139 20.64 31.81 -7.70
C ASN A 139 21.06 30.44 -8.22
N GLN A 140 20.10 29.53 -8.40
CA GLN A 140 20.04 28.75 -9.63
C GLN A 140 18.60 28.34 -9.94
N SER A 141 18.13 28.92 -11.03
CA SER A 141 16.87 28.77 -11.72
C SER A 141 16.90 27.50 -12.60
N VAL A 142 15.86 26.66 -12.49
CA VAL A 142 15.40 25.83 -13.61
C VAL A 142 13.88 25.86 -13.65
N SER A 143 13.37 26.51 -14.70
CA SER A 143 11.98 26.67 -15.05
C SER A 143 11.39 25.36 -15.62
N ARG A 144 10.17 24.98 -15.22
CA ARG A 144 9.22 24.31 -16.14
C ARG A 144 7.76 24.41 -15.71
N SER A 145 7.10 25.40 -16.32
CA SER A 145 5.71 25.45 -16.81
C SER A 145 4.61 24.73 -16.01
N VAL A 146 3.91 25.54 -15.21
CA VAL A 146 2.51 25.39 -14.80
C VAL A 146 1.61 25.74 -15.98
N SER A 147 0.52 24.99 -16.18
CA SER A 147 -0.62 25.44 -17.00
C SER A 147 -1.88 25.29 -16.15
N GLN A 148 -2.39 26.44 -15.72
CA GLN A 148 -3.72 26.62 -15.15
C GLN A 148 -4.72 26.74 -16.30
N THR A 149 -5.87 26.07 -16.17
CA THR A 149 -7.11 26.42 -16.86
C THR A 149 -8.29 26.08 -15.96
N GLU A 150 -8.89 27.11 -15.38
CA GLU A 150 -10.33 27.26 -15.13
C GLU A 150 -10.82 28.40 -16.05
N PRO A 151 -12.13 28.66 -16.27
CA PRO A 151 -13.34 28.11 -15.63
C PRO A 151 -14.47 27.73 -16.63
N ALA A 152 -15.52 27.02 -16.16
CA ALA A 152 -16.91 27.21 -16.62
C ALA A 152 -17.92 26.36 -15.81
N SER A 153 -18.90 27.03 -15.21
CA SER A 153 -20.24 26.46 -14.89
C SER A 153 -21.12 26.60 -16.14
N PRO A 154 -22.05 25.66 -16.44
CA PRO A 154 -23.46 25.99 -16.25
C PRO A 154 -24.41 24.82 -15.91
N LYS A 155 -25.60 25.24 -15.48
CA LYS A 155 -26.82 24.53 -15.10
C LYS A 155 -27.46 23.68 -16.24
N ASP A 156 -28.37 22.80 -15.81
CA ASP A 156 -29.49 22.20 -16.55
C ASP A 156 -29.19 21.38 -17.82
N LEU A 157 -29.17 20.05 -17.69
CA LEU A 157 -29.58 19.14 -18.76
C LEU A 157 -30.48 18.03 -18.22
N THR A 158 -31.69 18.07 -18.74
CA THR A 158 -32.86 17.22 -18.53
C THR A 158 -32.65 15.76 -18.92
N ASP A 159 -33.30 14.88 -18.16
CA ASP A 159 -33.62 13.50 -18.52
C ASP A 159 -34.32 13.44 -19.89
N SER A 160 -33.64 12.91 -20.91
CA SER A 160 -34.19 11.99 -21.91
C SER A 160 -33.20 11.73 -23.06
N ALA A 161 -33.19 10.48 -23.54
CA ALA A 161 -32.50 9.96 -24.72
C ALA A 161 -31.05 9.45 -24.55
N ILE A 162 -30.85 8.47 -23.65
CA ILE A 162 -29.83 7.42 -23.86
C ILE A 162 -30.54 6.06 -23.79
N ALA A 163 -31.32 5.77 -24.82
CA ALA A 163 -31.76 4.41 -25.12
C ALA A 163 -31.45 4.15 -26.59
N LEU A 164 -30.83 3.01 -26.89
CA LEU A 164 -30.60 2.46 -28.23
C LEU A 164 -29.39 2.99 -29.02
N ASN A 165 -28.21 3.01 -28.40
CA ASN A 165 -26.96 2.73 -29.13
C ASN A 165 -26.12 1.74 -28.31
N GLY A 166 -26.57 0.48 -28.36
CA GLY A 166 -26.08 -0.63 -27.54
C GLY A 166 -24.65 -1.03 -27.85
N PHE A 167 -23.93 -1.42 -26.78
CA PHE A 167 -22.74 -2.28 -26.68
C PHE A 167 -21.57 -2.09 -27.69
N ASN A 168 -21.84 -2.04 -28.99
CA ASN A 168 -20.88 -1.83 -30.08
C ASN A 168 -20.21 -0.44 -30.02
N GLY A 169 -20.97 0.61 -29.69
CA GLY A 169 -20.39 1.94 -29.51
C GLY A 169 -19.41 2.01 -28.33
N PHE A 170 -19.63 1.14 -27.34
CA PHE A 170 -18.83 1.09 -26.12
C PHE A 170 -17.52 0.31 -26.30
N LYS A 171 -17.55 -0.86 -26.97
CA LYS A 171 -16.34 -1.57 -27.39
C LYS A 171 -15.39 -0.67 -28.21
N LYS A 172 -15.94 0.15 -29.11
CA LYS A 172 -15.16 1.12 -29.90
C LYS A 172 -14.49 2.19 -29.02
N LYS A 173 -15.17 2.67 -27.97
CA LYS A 173 -14.59 3.61 -27.00
C LYS A 173 -13.48 2.98 -26.16
N ILE A 174 -13.64 1.72 -25.72
CA ILE A 174 -12.57 0.98 -25.03
C ILE A 174 -11.35 0.78 -25.94
N GLY A 175 -11.57 0.35 -27.19
CA GLY A 175 -10.49 0.20 -28.16
C GLY A 175 -9.72 1.50 -28.40
N ASN A 176 -10.43 2.62 -28.53
CA ASN A 176 -9.82 3.94 -28.67
C ASN A 176 -9.06 4.36 -27.41
N PHE A 177 -9.61 4.13 -26.22
CA PHE A 177 -8.95 4.40 -24.94
C PHE A 177 -7.65 3.61 -24.78
N MET A 178 -7.67 2.31 -25.14
CA MET A 178 -6.48 1.46 -25.08
C MET A 178 -5.40 1.93 -26.05
N THR A 179 -5.80 2.35 -27.24
CA THR A 179 -4.88 2.88 -28.25
C THR A 179 -4.33 4.25 -27.84
N GLN A 180 -5.11 5.11 -27.20
CA GLN A 180 -4.66 6.45 -26.82
C GLN A 180 -3.70 6.42 -25.61
N ASN A 181 -3.94 5.56 -24.64
CA ASN A 181 -3.16 5.55 -23.38
C ASN A 181 -1.95 4.61 -23.39
N PHE A 182 -1.98 3.53 -24.19
CA PHE A 182 -0.92 2.50 -24.14
C PHE A 182 -0.04 2.46 -25.40
N SER A 183 -0.24 3.35 -26.39
CA SER A 183 0.56 3.33 -27.62
C SER A 183 1.97 3.91 -27.49
N LEU A 184 2.32 4.57 -26.37
CA LEU A 184 3.57 5.33 -26.29
C LEU A 184 4.69 4.71 -25.44
N SER A 185 4.47 3.65 -24.65
CA SER A 185 5.50 3.26 -23.65
C SER A 185 5.88 1.79 -23.52
N ARG A 186 5.25 0.82 -24.19
CA ARG A 186 5.77 -0.55 -24.41
C ARG A 186 4.76 -1.31 -25.29
N LYS A 187 5.25 -2.14 -26.22
CA LYS A 187 4.41 -3.02 -27.03
C LYS A 187 3.78 -4.10 -26.13
N LEU A 188 2.63 -3.80 -25.50
CA LEU A 188 1.75 -4.81 -24.93
C LEU A 188 1.42 -5.83 -26.01
N CYS A 189 1.59 -7.12 -25.70
CA CYS A 189 1.32 -8.16 -26.67
C CYS A 189 -0.20 -8.21 -26.97
N GLN A 190 -0.58 -8.71 -28.14
CA GLN A 190 -1.99 -8.74 -28.56
C GLN A 190 -2.86 -9.56 -27.59
N SER A 191 -2.28 -10.59 -26.97
CA SER A 191 -2.90 -11.39 -25.91
C SER A 191 -3.28 -10.53 -24.69
N ASP A 192 -2.35 -9.70 -24.20
CA ASP A 192 -2.60 -8.85 -23.03
C ASP A 192 -3.66 -7.80 -23.31
N LYS A 193 -3.70 -7.26 -24.53
CA LYS A 193 -4.75 -6.32 -24.95
C LYS A 193 -6.13 -6.98 -24.91
N GLN A 194 -6.26 -8.21 -25.41
CA GLN A 194 -7.52 -8.96 -25.38
C GLN A 194 -7.94 -9.35 -23.96
N ALA A 195 -6.99 -9.68 -23.08
CA ALA A 195 -7.24 -9.97 -21.68
C ALA A 195 -7.76 -8.74 -20.91
N ILE A 196 -7.17 -7.57 -21.17
CA ILE A 196 -7.62 -6.31 -20.56
C ILE A 196 -9.01 -5.91 -21.09
N GLU A 197 -9.25 -6.06 -22.40
CA GLU A 197 -10.55 -5.74 -23.00
C GLU A 197 -11.68 -6.64 -22.44
N THR A 198 -11.43 -7.96 -22.33
CA THR A 198 -12.41 -8.88 -21.74
C THR A 198 -12.66 -8.57 -20.27
N PHE A 199 -11.61 -8.26 -19.49
CA PHE A 199 -11.75 -7.87 -18.09
C PHE A 199 -12.62 -6.62 -17.91
N ILE A 200 -12.34 -5.55 -18.66
CA ILE A 200 -13.11 -4.29 -18.56
C ILE A 200 -14.56 -4.52 -18.98
N THR A 201 -14.79 -5.31 -20.04
CA THR A 201 -16.15 -5.61 -20.51
C THR A 201 -16.94 -6.40 -19.46
N GLU A 202 -16.31 -7.36 -18.77
CA GLU A 202 -16.96 -8.15 -17.74
C GLU A 202 -17.30 -7.33 -16.49
N GLN A 203 -16.39 -6.45 -16.04
CA GLN A 203 -16.66 -5.56 -14.90
C GLN A 203 -17.87 -4.66 -15.15
N ILE A 204 -18.02 -4.18 -16.37
CA ILE A 204 -19.12 -3.28 -16.74
C ILE A 204 -20.44 -4.04 -16.84
N ARG A 205 -20.41 -5.27 -17.39
CA ARG A 205 -21.59 -6.14 -17.39
C ARG A 205 -22.08 -6.41 -15.97
N GLU A 206 -21.16 -6.61 -15.03
CA GLU A 206 -21.53 -6.93 -13.64
C GLU A 206 -22.11 -5.73 -12.89
N VAL A 207 -21.57 -4.53 -13.11
CA VAL A 207 -22.17 -3.28 -12.61
C VAL A 207 -23.58 -3.07 -13.19
N GLN A 208 -23.79 -3.38 -14.47
CA GLN A 208 -25.12 -3.28 -15.10
C GLN A 208 -26.12 -4.28 -14.50
N LYS A 209 -25.72 -5.53 -14.24
CA LYS A 209 -26.60 -6.52 -13.58
C LYS A 209 -27.02 -6.06 -12.18
N GLN A 210 -26.08 -5.54 -11.39
CA GLN A 210 -26.37 -5.04 -10.04
C GLN A 210 -27.33 -3.84 -10.06
N SER A 211 -27.22 -2.96 -11.07
CA SER A 211 -28.15 -1.84 -11.24
C SER A 211 -29.57 -2.26 -11.60
N HIS A 212 -29.73 -3.31 -12.43
CA HIS A 212 -31.05 -3.81 -12.82
C HIS A 212 -31.79 -4.51 -11.68
N HIS A 213 -31.08 -5.18 -10.77
CA HIS A 213 -31.71 -5.86 -9.64
C HIS A 213 -32.32 -4.88 -8.63
N LYS A 214 -31.63 -3.76 -8.34
CA LYS A 214 -32.12 -2.72 -7.42
C LYS A 214 -33.33 -1.94 -7.94
N VAL A 215 -33.52 -1.85 -9.25
CA VAL A 215 -34.65 -1.12 -9.85
C VAL A 215 -35.94 -1.93 -9.85
N CYS A 216 -35.86 -3.27 -9.87
CA CYS A 216 -37.04 -4.13 -9.85
C CYS A 216 -37.72 -4.16 -8.47
N GLU A 217 -36.96 -4.30 -7.37
CA GLU A 217 -37.54 -4.43 -6.02
C GLU A 217 -38.29 -3.17 -5.55
N VAL A 218 -37.82 -1.98 -5.95
CA VAL A 218 -38.46 -0.71 -5.55
C VAL A 218 -39.80 -0.46 -6.26
N ARG A 219 -40.03 -1.08 -7.44
CA ARG A 219 -41.29 -0.92 -8.18
C ARG A 219 -42.46 -1.68 -7.58
N ASP A 220 -42.21 -2.84 -6.99
CA ASP A 220 -43.30 -3.73 -6.55
C ASP A 220 -43.95 -3.26 -5.25
N HIS A 221 -43.20 -2.59 -4.36
CA HIS A 221 -43.76 -2.05 -3.11
C HIS A 221 -44.59 -0.77 -3.29
N ARG A 222 -44.33 0.03 -4.34
CA ARG A 222 -45.18 1.21 -4.65
C ARG A 222 -46.54 0.81 -5.21
N ARG A 223 -46.62 -0.24 -6.02
CA ARG A 223 -47.86 -0.69 -6.67
C ARG A 223 -48.93 -1.16 -5.69
N LEU A 224 -48.55 -1.91 -4.66
CA LEU A 224 -49.51 -2.41 -3.66
C LEU A 224 -50.16 -1.27 -2.85
N ASN A 225 -49.41 -0.21 -2.55
CA ASN A 225 -49.90 0.91 -1.76
C ASN A 225 -50.91 1.77 -2.56
N ASP A 226 -50.66 1.95 -3.87
CA ASP A 226 -51.54 2.71 -4.75
C ASP A 226 -52.87 2.00 -5.02
N GLU A 227 -52.92 0.67 -5.06
CA GLU A 227 -54.16 -0.10 -5.23
C GLU A 227 -55.07 -0.03 -4.01
N VAL A 228 -54.50 -0.19 -2.81
CA VAL A 228 -55.26 -0.11 -1.55
C VAL A 228 -55.79 1.31 -1.36
N GLN A 229 -55.00 2.34 -1.67
CA GLN A 229 -55.44 3.74 -1.59
C GLN A 229 -56.55 4.05 -2.60
N ARG A 230 -56.48 3.55 -3.84
CA ARG A 230 -57.55 3.69 -4.84
C ARG A 230 -58.84 3.01 -4.40
N TRP A 231 -58.76 1.82 -3.82
CA TRP A 231 -59.93 1.08 -3.35
C TRP A 231 -60.66 1.80 -2.21
N LEU A 232 -59.90 2.35 -1.24
CA LEU A 232 -60.45 3.16 -0.13
C LEU A 232 -61.11 4.45 -0.62
N GLN A 233 -60.48 5.16 -1.57
CA GLN A 233 -61.06 6.39 -2.10
C GLN A 233 -62.36 6.13 -2.87
N GLU A 234 -62.42 5.05 -3.67
CA GLU A 234 -63.62 4.69 -4.43
C GLU A 234 -64.78 4.26 -3.52
N THR A 235 -64.49 3.54 -2.43
CA THR A 235 -65.51 3.16 -1.44
C THR A 235 -66.06 4.36 -0.68
N CYS A 236 -65.21 5.30 -0.24
CA CYS A 236 -65.65 6.56 0.35
C CYS A 236 -66.54 7.37 -0.61
N ARG A 237 -66.15 7.48 -1.89
CA ARG A 237 -66.93 8.20 -2.91
C ARG A 237 -68.28 7.56 -3.22
N LYS A 238 -68.38 6.23 -3.11
CA LYS A 238 -69.66 5.50 -3.25
C LYS A 238 -70.57 5.74 -2.06
N LEU A 239 -70.00 5.85 -0.87
CA LEU A 239 -70.73 6.17 0.36
C LEU A 239 -71.22 7.62 0.35
N GLU A 240 -70.37 8.59 0.00
CA GLU A 240 -70.75 10.00 -0.12
C GLU A 240 -71.84 10.22 -1.16
N ARG A 241 -71.75 9.56 -2.33
CA ARG A 241 -72.80 9.60 -3.34
C ARG A 241 -74.12 9.03 -2.82
N ARG A 242 -74.10 8.00 -1.97
CA ARG A 242 -75.31 7.38 -1.41
C ARG A 242 -75.90 8.17 -0.24
N VAL A 243 -75.06 8.77 0.60
CA VAL A 243 -75.48 9.59 1.74
C VAL A 243 -75.92 11.00 1.28
N GLY A 244 -75.35 11.53 0.20
CA GLY A 244 -75.77 12.80 -0.40
C GLY A 244 -77.19 12.81 -0.96
N PHE A 245 -77.78 11.65 -1.25
CA PHE A 245 -79.21 11.52 -1.56
C PHE A 245 -80.12 11.64 -0.32
N ILE A 246 -79.54 11.66 0.88
CA ILE A 246 -80.24 11.92 2.14
C ILE A 246 -80.02 13.39 2.51
N ASN A 247 -80.26 14.31 1.57
CA ASN A 247 -80.44 15.71 1.88
C ASN A 247 -81.95 15.98 1.83
N PRO A 248 -82.66 15.98 2.98
CA PRO A 248 -84.13 16.06 3.01
C PRO A 248 -84.68 17.39 2.46
N ARG A 249 -83.81 18.33 2.10
CA ARG A 249 -84.17 19.67 1.63
C ARG A 249 -84.29 19.81 0.11
N GLU A 250 -83.64 18.96 -0.69
CA GLU A 250 -83.69 19.12 -2.16
C GLU A 250 -84.74 18.24 -2.84
N THR A 251 -85.34 17.28 -2.14
CA THR A 251 -86.49 16.51 -2.66
C THR A 251 -87.85 17.16 -2.39
N ILE A 252 -87.89 18.30 -1.69
CA ILE A 252 -89.15 19.03 -1.40
C ILE A 252 -89.31 20.27 -2.29
N ASP A 253 -88.24 20.76 -2.90
CA ASP A 253 -88.30 21.98 -3.71
C ASP A 253 -88.55 21.64 -5.19
N GLY A 254 -89.82 21.55 -5.59
CA GLY A 254 -90.15 21.73 -7.01
C GLY A 254 -91.41 21.11 -7.60
N GLY A 255 -92.26 20.35 -6.88
CA GLY A 255 -93.46 19.80 -7.56
C GLY A 255 -94.57 19.13 -6.76
N PHE A 256 -94.38 18.79 -5.48
CA PHE A 256 -95.37 17.96 -4.76
C PHE A 256 -96.46 18.72 -4.00
N ILE A 257 -96.57 20.04 -4.18
CA ILE A 257 -97.69 20.82 -3.64
C ILE A 257 -98.66 21.16 -4.79
N ASN A 258 -99.26 20.13 -5.38
CA ASN A 258 -100.52 20.26 -6.10
C ASN A 258 -101.41 19.05 -5.82
N GLY A 259 -101.91 18.98 -4.58
CA GLY A 259 -103.29 18.67 -4.27
C GLY A 259 -103.82 17.23 -4.42
N LYS A 260 -103.07 16.23 -4.91
CA LYS A 260 -103.54 14.84 -4.98
C LYS A 260 -102.43 13.78 -4.87
N SER A 261 -101.43 13.96 -4.00
CA SER A 261 -100.58 12.84 -3.60
C SER A 261 -101.48 11.84 -2.88
N THR A 262 -101.73 10.70 -3.50
CA THR A 262 -102.58 9.68 -2.89
C THR A 262 -101.81 9.07 -1.71
N ILE A 263 -102.52 8.55 -0.70
CA ILE A 263 -101.92 7.82 0.44
C ILE A 263 -100.92 6.77 -0.07
N LYS A 264 -101.19 6.21 -1.25
CA LYS A 264 -100.34 5.25 -1.96
C LYS A 264 -98.94 5.77 -2.31
N ASP A 265 -98.80 7.04 -2.68
CA ASP A 265 -97.50 7.65 -3.02
C ASP A 265 -96.65 7.86 -1.75
N LEU A 266 -97.31 8.16 -0.62
CA LEU A 266 -96.67 8.21 0.70
C LEU A 266 -96.24 6.82 1.17
N GLU A 267 -97.06 5.79 0.96
CA GLU A 267 -96.72 4.39 1.26
C GLU A 267 -95.51 3.91 0.45
N GLU A 268 -95.44 4.21 -0.85
CA GLU A 268 -94.26 3.90 -1.67
C GLU A 268 -92.99 4.63 -1.20
N CYS A 269 -93.11 5.91 -0.81
CA CYS A 269 -91.99 6.65 -0.25
C CYS A 269 -91.50 6.06 1.08
N ILE A 270 -92.41 5.65 1.96
CA ILE A 270 -92.07 4.99 3.25
C ILE A 270 -91.40 3.65 2.99
N HIS A 271 -91.90 2.84 2.06
CA HIS A 271 -91.27 1.58 1.67
C HIS A 271 -89.87 1.80 1.11
N HIS A 272 -89.67 2.81 0.25
CA HIS A 272 -88.36 3.14 -0.27
C HIS A 272 -87.38 3.54 0.84
N MET A 273 -87.81 4.38 1.80
CA MET A 273 -86.97 4.75 2.94
C MET A 273 -86.65 3.55 3.83
N ALA A 274 -87.62 2.65 4.07
CA ALA A 274 -87.41 1.45 4.85
C ALA A 274 -86.41 0.50 4.20
N GLU A 275 -86.45 0.35 2.87
CA GLU A 275 -85.51 -0.47 2.12
C GLU A 275 -84.09 0.14 2.11
N GLN A 276 -83.98 1.47 1.98
CA GLN A 276 -82.69 2.15 2.12
C GLN A 276 -82.13 2.01 3.54
N HIS A 277 -82.98 2.11 4.57
CA HIS A 277 -82.59 1.89 5.95
C HIS A 277 -82.06 0.47 6.17
N HIS A 278 -82.77 -0.53 5.64
CA HIS A 278 -82.37 -1.93 5.79
C HIS A 278 -81.05 -2.24 5.06
N LYS A 279 -80.83 -1.60 3.91
CA LYS A 279 -79.57 -1.68 3.17
C LYS A 279 -78.41 -1.03 3.93
N LEU A 280 -78.64 0.12 4.56
CA LEU A 280 -77.67 0.77 5.45
C LEU A 280 -77.36 -0.11 6.66
N GLU A 281 -78.38 -0.70 7.31
CA GLU A 281 -78.18 -1.64 8.42
C GLU A 281 -77.36 -2.87 8.00
N SER A 282 -77.61 -3.41 6.80
CA SER A 282 -76.86 -4.54 6.26
C SER A 282 -75.38 -4.19 6.03
N GLU A 283 -75.09 -3.03 5.46
CA GLU A 283 -73.71 -2.55 5.27
C GLU A 283 -73.02 -2.25 6.62
N VAL A 284 -73.74 -1.69 7.60
CA VAL A 284 -73.22 -1.46 8.96
C VAL A 284 -72.90 -2.79 9.64
N LYS A 285 -73.80 -3.78 9.57
CA LYS A 285 -73.54 -5.13 10.09
C LYS A 285 -72.35 -5.80 9.40
N LYS A 286 -72.18 -5.60 8.09
CA LYS A 286 -71.04 -6.10 7.34
C LYS A 286 -69.73 -5.46 7.82
N CYS A 287 -69.72 -4.15 8.05
CA CYS A 287 -68.59 -3.46 8.69
C CYS A 287 -68.30 -4.05 10.07
N ILE A 288 -69.30 -4.22 10.93
CA ILE A 288 -69.13 -4.81 12.27
C ILE A 288 -68.54 -6.23 12.18
N SER A 289 -69.03 -7.07 11.26
CA SER A 289 -68.49 -8.42 11.05
C SER A 289 -67.04 -8.43 10.54
N LEU A 290 -66.64 -7.44 9.74
CA LEU A 290 -65.27 -7.29 9.24
C LEU A 290 -64.29 -6.84 10.34
N PHE A 291 -64.77 -6.11 11.35
CA PHE A 291 -63.98 -5.72 12.52
C PHE A 291 -63.94 -6.82 13.60
N GLY A 292 -64.73 -7.89 13.45
CA GLY A 292 -64.73 -9.08 14.29
C GLY A 292 -65.54 -8.91 15.59
N GLU A 293 -66.30 -9.94 15.96
CA GLU A 293 -67.12 -10.01 17.20
C GLU A 293 -66.30 -10.01 18.51
N ASN A 294 -64.96 -9.88 18.44
CA ASN A 294 -64.08 -10.00 19.60
C ASN A 294 -64.04 -8.74 20.51
N SER A 295 -64.99 -7.83 20.38
CA SER A 295 -64.95 -6.52 21.06
C SER A 295 -66.30 -6.08 21.62
N ASP A 296 -67.11 -7.00 22.14
CA ASP A 296 -68.46 -6.72 22.66
C ASP A 296 -68.53 -5.63 23.76
N ASN A 297 -67.43 -5.02 24.19
CA ASN A 297 -67.42 -3.96 25.20
C ASN A 297 -66.64 -2.69 24.85
N LEU A 298 -66.05 -2.56 23.66
CA LEU A 298 -65.23 -1.38 23.31
C LEU A 298 -65.89 -0.58 22.18
N SER A 299 -66.30 0.65 22.52
CA SER A 299 -66.82 1.64 21.57
C SER A 299 -65.95 1.68 20.30
N LEU A 300 -66.58 1.73 19.13
CA LEU A 300 -65.93 1.84 17.83
C LEU A 300 -64.86 2.95 17.80
N ALA A 301 -65.11 4.04 18.54
CA ALA A 301 -64.15 5.14 18.71
C ALA A 301 -62.82 4.67 19.34
N PHE A 302 -62.87 3.80 20.35
CA PHE A 302 -61.69 3.25 21.01
C PHE A 302 -60.90 2.31 20.09
N GLN A 303 -61.58 1.51 19.27
CA GLN A 303 -60.93 0.63 18.30
C GLN A 303 -60.21 1.44 17.21
N VAL A 304 -60.86 2.50 16.72
CA VAL A 304 -60.23 3.41 15.75
C VAL A 304 -59.02 4.10 16.38
N GLU A 305 -59.12 4.56 17.63
CA GLU A 305 -57.99 5.18 18.33
C GLU A 305 -56.84 4.19 18.56
N HIS A 306 -57.15 2.94 18.93
CA HIS A 306 -56.17 1.85 19.04
C HIS A 306 -55.44 1.61 17.71
N ILE A 307 -56.17 1.41 16.61
CA ILE A 307 -55.60 1.22 15.27
C ILE A 307 -54.74 2.41 14.86
N LEU A 308 -55.16 3.64 15.14
CA LEU A 308 -54.38 4.85 14.85
C LEU A 308 -53.09 4.90 15.69
N SER A 309 -53.14 4.46 16.95
CA SER A 309 -51.97 4.39 17.83
C SER A 309 -50.97 3.33 17.34
N GLU A 310 -51.44 2.15 16.95
CA GLU A 310 -50.62 1.08 16.37
C GLU A 310 -50.02 1.49 15.03
N LYS A 311 -50.81 2.13 14.15
CA LYS A 311 -50.32 2.69 12.89
C LYS A 311 -49.20 3.70 13.12
N LYS A 312 -49.32 4.57 14.13
CA LYS A 312 -48.25 5.52 14.51
C LYS A 312 -47.01 4.79 15.01
N LYS A 313 -47.16 3.73 15.81
CA LYS A 313 -46.04 2.90 16.29
C LYS A 313 -45.33 2.20 15.14
N LEU A 314 -46.06 1.46 14.30
CA LEU A 314 -45.52 0.79 13.12
C LEU A 314 -44.80 1.76 12.16
N LYS A 315 -45.32 2.97 11.98
CA LYS A 315 -44.64 4.00 11.18
C LYS A 315 -43.29 4.42 11.76
N LYS A 316 -43.18 4.51 13.09
CA LYS A 316 -41.89 4.79 13.77
C LYS A 316 -40.93 3.62 13.59
N ASP A 317 -41.42 2.39 13.74
CA ASP A 317 -40.60 1.18 13.61
C ASP A 317 -40.08 1.02 12.17
N ILE A 318 -40.92 1.25 11.16
CA ILE A 318 -40.51 1.27 9.74
C ILE A 318 -39.41 2.31 9.50
N LYS A 319 -39.54 3.52 10.08
CA LYS A 319 -38.51 4.56 9.94
C LYS A 319 -37.18 4.14 10.58
N LYS A 320 -37.23 3.50 11.75
CA LYS A 320 -36.05 2.98 12.44
C LYS A 320 -35.36 1.88 11.62
N LEU A 321 -36.12 0.91 11.12
CA LEU A 321 -35.61 -0.16 10.26
C LEU A 321 -35.04 0.39 8.94
N SER A 322 -35.66 1.42 8.36
CA SER A 322 -35.13 2.07 7.16
C SER A 322 -33.77 2.72 7.41
N GLN A 323 -33.61 3.41 8.55
CA GLN A 323 -32.33 4.02 8.94
C GLN A 323 -31.26 2.95 9.21
N GLU A 324 -31.62 1.87 9.89
CA GLU A 324 -30.71 0.73 10.11
C GLU A 324 -30.27 0.08 8.79
N ASN A 325 -31.20 -0.08 7.84
CA ASN A 325 -30.86 -0.60 6.51
C ASN A 325 -29.94 0.33 5.72
N GLU A 326 -30.14 1.66 5.80
CA GLU A 326 -29.22 2.63 5.19
C GLU A 326 -27.80 2.53 5.77
N LEU A 327 -27.67 2.35 7.10
CA LEU A 327 -26.38 2.13 7.75
C LEU A 327 -25.74 0.82 7.28
N MET A 328 -26.49 -0.30 7.24
CA MET A 328 -25.97 -1.57 6.74
C MET A 328 -25.54 -1.50 5.27
N VAL A 329 -26.24 -0.73 4.43
CA VAL A 329 -25.85 -0.52 3.02
C VAL A 329 -24.54 0.26 2.93
N SER A 330 -24.35 1.27 3.78
CA SER A 330 -23.09 2.03 3.83
C SER A 330 -21.90 1.16 4.30
N GLU A 331 -22.10 0.35 5.35
CA GLU A 331 -21.08 -0.57 5.84
C GLU A 331 -20.70 -1.63 4.80
N ASN A 332 -21.70 -2.20 4.11
CA ASN A 332 -21.46 -3.15 3.02
C ASN A 332 -20.66 -2.53 1.86
N TYR A 333 -20.89 -1.25 1.57
CA TYR A 333 -20.11 -0.52 0.56
C TYR A 333 -18.65 -0.37 0.99
N ASP A 334 -18.40 0.02 2.24
CA ASP A 334 -17.05 0.18 2.78
C ASP A 334 -16.30 -1.17 2.84
N LEU A 335 -16.98 -2.25 3.24
CA LEU A 335 -16.44 -3.60 3.22
C LEU A 335 -16.09 -4.05 1.79
N SER A 336 -16.95 -3.78 0.82
CA SER A 336 -16.68 -4.09 -0.60
C SER A 336 -15.46 -3.33 -1.13
N SER A 337 -15.35 -2.04 -0.79
CA SER A 337 -14.19 -1.20 -1.12
C SER A 337 -12.89 -1.71 -0.48
N ALA A 338 -12.95 -2.10 0.81
CA ALA A 338 -11.82 -2.69 1.52
C ALA A 338 -11.39 -4.04 0.89
N GLN A 339 -12.35 -4.89 0.52
CA GLN A 339 -12.09 -6.16 -0.15
C GLN A 339 -11.43 -5.96 -1.51
N GLN A 340 -11.85 -4.94 -2.28
CA GLN A 340 -11.22 -4.61 -3.57
C GLN A 340 -9.77 -4.13 -3.39
N LYS A 341 -9.52 -3.27 -2.40
CA LYS A 341 -8.15 -2.84 -2.05
C LYS A 341 -7.28 -4.02 -1.64
N LEU A 342 -7.81 -4.92 -0.79
CA LEU A 342 -7.10 -6.13 -0.39
C LEU A 342 -6.74 -7.01 -1.60
N LYS A 343 -7.69 -7.21 -2.51
CA LYS A 343 -7.46 -7.97 -3.76
C LYS A 343 -6.35 -7.35 -4.62
N GLN A 344 -6.32 -6.01 -4.75
CA GLN A 344 -5.24 -5.32 -5.45
C GLN A 344 -3.90 -5.52 -4.75
N THR A 345 -3.83 -5.35 -3.42
CA THR A 345 -2.59 -5.56 -2.67
C THR A 345 -2.05 -6.98 -2.77
N ASN A 346 -2.92 -7.98 -2.79
CA ASN A 346 -2.52 -9.38 -2.99
C ASN A 346 -1.95 -9.60 -4.39
N SER A 347 -2.58 -9.04 -5.42
CA SER A 347 -2.05 -9.10 -6.79
C SER A 347 -0.64 -8.49 -6.91
N TYR A 348 -0.36 -7.38 -6.21
CA TYR A 348 0.99 -6.81 -6.20
C TYR A 348 1.99 -7.72 -5.48
N LYS A 349 1.60 -8.35 -4.36
CA LYS A 349 2.45 -9.31 -3.64
C LYS A 349 2.76 -10.54 -4.48
N ASP A 350 1.80 -11.04 -5.27
CA ASP A 350 2.01 -12.18 -6.16
C ASP A 350 3.06 -11.88 -7.23
N VAL A 351 3.01 -10.68 -7.83
CA VAL A 351 4.04 -10.22 -8.78
C VAL A 351 5.40 -10.06 -8.10
N GLU A 352 5.44 -9.52 -6.87
CA GLU A 352 6.69 -9.39 -6.12
C GLU A 352 7.32 -10.76 -5.80
N LEU A 353 6.50 -11.75 -5.42
CA LEU A 353 6.93 -13.12 -5.20
C LEU A 353 7.48 -13.74 -6.49
N GLU A 354 6.80 -13.55 -7.63
CA GLU A 354 7.28 -14.05 -8.91
C GLU A 354 8.64 -13.46 -9.31
N VAL A 355 8.86 -12.16 -9.06
CA VAL A 355 10.16 -11.51 -9.30
C VAL A 355 11.25 -12.12 -8.42
N LYS A 356 10.96 -12.34 -7.12
CA LYS A 356 11.91 -12.97 -6.19
C LYS A 356 12.21 -14.41 -6.58
N ASP A 357 11.22 -15.17 -7.01
CA ASP A 357 11.41 -16.54 -7.49
C ASP A 357 12.31 -16.60 -8.74
N ARG A 358 12.14 -15.66 -9.68
CA ARG A 358 13.03 -15.54 -10.84
C ARG A 358 14.46 -15.19 -10.40
N GLN A 359 14.63 -14.27 -9.44
CA GLN A 359 15.94 -13.92 -8.91
C GLN A 359 16.62 -15.12 -8.22
N ILE A 360 15.87 -15.88 -7.42
CA ILE A 360 16.37 -17.10 -6.76
C ILE A 360 16.81 -18.13 -7.81
N LYS A 361 16.02 -18.37 -8.86
CA LYS A 361 16.38 -19.29 -9.94
C LYS A 361 17.67 -18.85 -10.66
N ASN A 362 17.82 -17.56 -10.92
CA ASN A 362 19.04 -17.02 -11.54
C ASN A 362 20.26 -17.25 -10.65
N LEU A 363 20.17 -16.92 -9.36
CA LEU A 363 21.27 -17.13 -8.40
C LEU A 363 21.61 -18.63 -8.22
N GLN A 364 20.61 -19.51 -8.26
CA GLN A 364 20.82 -20.96 -8.23
C GLN A 364 21.58 -21.45 -9.47
N SER A 365 21.26 -20.92 -10.66
CA SER A 365 21.98 -21.24 -11.89
C SER A 365 23.43 -20.75 -11.86
N GLU A 366 23.67 -19.53 -11.37
CA GLU A 366 25.02 -18.97 -11.21
C GLU A 366 25.85 -19.77 -10.21
N LYS A 367 25.26 -20.12 -9.05
CA LYS A 367 25.90 -21.00 -8.06
C LYS A 367 26.29 -22.35 -8.67
N HIS A 368 25.45 -22.91 -9.54
CA HIS A 368 25.73 -24.17 -10.21
C HIS A 368 26.91 -24.04 -11.19
N GLU A 369 26.98 -22.97 -11.97
CA GLU A 369 28.10 -22.71 -12.88
C GLU A 369 29.41 -22.45 -12.14
N LEU A 370 29.39 -21.66 -11.06
CA LEU A 370 30.56 -21.46 -10.20
C LEU A 370 31.05 -22.77 -9.59
N LYS A 371 30.14 -23.68 -9.21
CA LYS A 371 30.52 -25.01 -8.70
C LYS A 371 31.26 -25.82 -9.77
N LYS A 372 30.77 -25.85 -11.01
CA LYS A 372 31.47 -26.52 -12.13
C LYS A 372 32.85 -25.93 -12.36
N GLU A 373 32.98 -24.61 -12.26
CA GLU A 373 34.25 -23.92 -12.45
C GLU A 373 35.26 -24.26 -11.33
N ILE A 374 34.80 -24.32 -10.08
CA ILE A 374 35.63 -24.80 -8.96
C ILE A 374 36.11 -26.23 -9.21
N GLU A 375 35.23 -27.14 -9.63
CA GLU A 375 35.59 -28.52 -9.94
C GLU A 375 36.61 -28.59 -11.11
N ARG A 376 36.47 -27.72 -12.11
CA ARG A 376 37.43 -27.60 -13.23
C ARG A 376 38.80 -27.15 -12.74
N LEU A 377 38.85 -26.11 -11.90
CA LEU A 377 40.10 -25.58 -11.33
C LEU A 377 40.78 -26.60 -10.41
N GLN A 378 40.01 -27.35 -9.62
CA GLN A 378 40.52 -28.45 -8.79
C GLN A 378 41.20 -29.52 -9.65
N ARG A 379 40.58 -29.94 -10.76
CA ARG A 379 41.21 -30.90 -11.70
C ARG A 379 42.52 -30.36 -12.28
N LEU A 380 42.55 -29.09 -12.69
CA LEU A 380 43.77 -28.46 -13.19
C LEU A 380 44.85 -28.41 -12.11
N HIS A 381 44.50 -28.08 -10.87
CA HIS A 381 45.44 -28.04 -9.76
C HIS A 381 46.07 -29.42 -9.51
N ILE A 382 45.27 -30.50 -9.53
CA ILE A 382 45.77 -31.87 -9.42
C ILE A 382 46.77 -32.19 -10.55
N GLN A 383 46.45 -31.86 -11.80
CA GLN A 383 47.36 -32.06 -12.93
C GLN A 383 48.67 -31.26 -12.78
N HIS A 384 48.60 -30.04 -12.22
CA HIS A 384 49.79 -29.25 -11.93
C HIS A 384 50.68 -29.90 -10.87
N LEU A 385 50.09 -30.43 -9.79
CA LEU A 385 50.83 -31.15 -8.76
C LEU A 385 51.50 -32.43 -9.32
N GLU A 386 50.83 -33.15 -10.22
CA GLU A 386 51.43 -34.30 -10.91
C GLU A 386 52.63 -33.88 -11.76
N LYS A 387 52.50 -32.80 -12.54
CA LYS A 387 53.60 -32.23 -13.33
C LYS A 387 54.76 -31.80 -12.44
N GLU A 388 54.50 -31.18 -11.31
CA GLU A 388 55.54 -30.78 -10.34
C GLU A 388 56.28 -31.99 -9.77
N LYS A 389 55.56 -33.07 -9.41
CA LYS A 389 56.18 -34.34 -9.00
C LYS A 389 57.07 -34.92 -10.10
N THR A 390 56.62 -34.92 -11.36
CA THR A 390 57.45 -35.40 -12.47
C THR A 390 58.70 -34.53 -12.69
N LEU A 391 58.57 -33.21 -12.53
CA LEU A 391 59.70 -32.29 -12.62
C LEU A 391 60.72 -32.57 -11.51
N LEU A 392 60.27 -32.79 -10.28
CA LEU A 392 61.14 -33.13 -9.16
C LEU A 392 61.89 -34.44 -9.41
N ASN A 393 61.21 -35.47 -9.90
CA ASN A 393 61.84 -36.74 -10.28
C ASN A 393 62.90 -36.55 -11.38
N LEU A 394 62.61 -35.72 -12.39
CA LEU A 394 63.57 -35.38 -13.45
C LEU A 394 64.78 -34.62 -12.90
N GLN A 395 64.57 -33.67 -11.98
CA GLN A 395 65.67 -32.95 -11.32
C GLN A 395 66.58 -33.88 -10.51
N GLN A 396 65.99 -34.85 -9.79
CA GLN A 396 66.75 -35.87 -9.06
C GLN A 396 67.58 -36.76 -9.99
N MET A 397 67.00 -37.22 -11.12
CA MET A 397 67.75 -38.00 -12.11
C MET A 397 68.90 -37.19 -12.72
N VAL A 398 68.68 -35.91 -13.04
CA VAL A 398 69.74 -35.03 -13.56
C VAL A 398 70.84 -34.83 -12.51
N HIS A 399 70.49 -34.71 -11.23
CA HIS A 399 71.47 -34.61 -10.14
C HIS A 399 72.33 -35.88 -10.06
N ALA A 400 71.70 -37.05 -10.04
CA ALA A 400 72.40 -38.34 -9.99
C ALA A 400 73.34 -38.54 -11.20
N LEU A 401 72.90 -38.17 -12.41
CA LEU A 401 73.76 -38.22 -13.61
C LEU A 401 74.94 -37.26 -13.53
N LYS A 402 74.74 -36.07 -12.94
CA LYS A 402 75.85 -35.11 -12.72
C LYS A 402 76.86 -35.66 -11.72
N GLU A 403 76.40 -36.28 -10.62
CA GLU A 403 77.28 -36.94 -9.64
C GLU A 403 78.08 -38.04 -10.30
N GLN A 404 77.43 -38.95 -11.05
CA GLN A 404 78.13 -40.00 -11.81
C GLN A 404 79.16 -39.42 -12.80
N ASN A 405 78.82 -38.33 -13.49
CA ASN A 405 79.75 -37.70 -14.42
C ASN A 405 80.95 -37.04 -13.71
N ASN A 406 80.73 -36.46 -12.53
CA ASN A 406 81.81 -35.92 -11.70
C ASN A 406 82.71 -37.06 -11.20
N ASP A 407 82.15 -38.18 -10.73
CA ASP A 407 82.92 -39.36 -10.31
C ASP A 407 83.76 -39.93 -11.47
N LEU A 408 83.19 -40.00 -12.68
CA LEU A 408 83.91 -40.41 -13.89
C LEU A 408 85.01 -39.41 -14.27
N ALA A 409 84.75 -38.11 -14.14
CA ALA A 409 85.76 -37.08 -14.38
C ALA A 409 86.92 -37.20 -13.38
N ASP A 410 86.62 -37.38 -12.10
CA ASP A 410 87.63 -37.58 -11.04
C ASP A 410 88.44 -38.86 -11.26
N ALA A 411 87.79 -39.97 -11.66
CA ALA A 411 88.48 -41.20 -12.04
C ALA A 411 89.39 -41.00 -13.26
N THR A 412 88.94 -40.22 -14.25
CA THR A 412 89.74 -39.88 -15.44
C THR A 412 90.97 -39.04 -15.07
N VAL A 413 90.79 -38.02 -14.21
CA VAL A 413 91.89 -37.20 -13.69
C VAL A 413 92.90 -38.07 -12.94
N LYS A 414 92.42 -38.97 -12.06
CA LYS A 414 93.28 -39.90 -11.31
C LYS A 414 94.07 -40.83 -12.23
N MET A 415 93.44 -41.44 -13.23
CA MET A 415 94.13 -42.25 -14.23
C MET A 415 95.18 -41.44 -15.01
N GLN A 416 94.87 -40.20 -15.36
CA GLN A 416 95.79 -39.34 -16.09
C GLN A 416 97.00 -38.93 -15.23
N ASP A 417 96.81 -38.72 -13.93
CA ASP A 417 97.89 -38.47 -12.98
C ASP A 417 98.75 -39.71 -12.74
N ASP A 418 98.15 -40.90 -12.67
CA ASP A 418 98.88 -42.17 -12.58
C ASP A 418 99.71 -42.43 -13.85
N LEU A 419 99.18 -42.11 -15.04
CA LEU A 419 99.92 -42.18 -16.30
C LEU A 419 101.11 -41.19 -16.34
N LYS A 420 100.95 -39.97 -15.81
CA LYS A 420 102.05 -38.99 -15.71
C LYS A 420 103.15 -39.46 -14.75
N ARG A 421 102.81 -40.15 -13.65
CA ARG A 421 103.79 -40.69 -12.70
C ARG A 421 104.63 -41.82 -13.29
N ASN A 422 104.11 -42.57 -14.27
CA ASN A 422 104.80 -43.68 -14.91
C ASN A 422 105.46 -43.35 -16.28
N SER A 423 105.46 -42.08 -16.69
CA SER A 423 106.05 -41.68 -17.97
C SER A 423 107.50 -41.19 -17.80
N PRO A 424 108.51 -41.84 -18.42
CA PRO A 424 109.88 -41.38 -18.38
C PRO A 424 110.02 -40.00 -19.06
N ARG A 425 110.47 -39.05 -18.26
CA ARG A 425 110.90 -37.69 -18.58
C ARG A 425 111.49 -37.57 -20.00
N ARG A 426 110.71 -37.07 -20.97
CA ARG A 426 111.26 -36.54 -22.23
C ARG A 426 110.85 -35.08 -22.38
N SER A 427 111.77 -34.21 -22.03
CA SER A 427 111.77 -32.78 -22.26
C SER A 427 111.77 -32.46 -23.75
N GLN A 428 110.70 -31.87 -24.28
CA GLN A 428 110.78 -31.01 -25.45
C GLN A 428 109.81 -29.84 -25.32
N SER A 429 110.30 -28.72 -25.80
CA SER A 429 109.87 -27.35 -25.63
C SER A 429 109.11 -26.85 -26.88
N ILE A 430 108.52 -25.64 -26.76
CA ILE A 430 108.15 -24.68 -27.84
C ILE A 430 106.75 -24.93 -28.50
N PRO A 431 106.04 -23.92 -29.07
CA PRO A 431 105.71 -22.54 -28.65
C PRO A 431 104.19 -22.21 -28.66
N LYS A 432 103.91 -20.97 -28.22
CA LYS A 432 102.70 -20.15 -28.37
C LYS A 432 102.12 -20.06 -29.80
N ASN A 433 100.80 -20.12 -29.90
CA ASN A 433 99.84 -19.54 -30.88
C ASN A 433 98.62 -20.48 -30.89
N SER A 434 97.35 -20.09 -30.91
CA SER A 434 96.68 -18.99 -31.57
C SER A 434 95.24 -18.93 -31.05
N ARG A 435 94.76 -17.70 -30.90
CA ARG A 435 93.38 -17.30 -30.59
C ARG A 435 92.44 -17.71 -31.75
N PRO A 436 91.24 -18.28 -31.48
CA PRO A 436 90.14 -18.17 -32.42
C PRO A 436 88.98 -17.37 -31.82
N THR A 437 88.67 -16.26 -32.48
CA THR A 437 87.43 -15.50 -32.38
C THR A 437 86.34 -16.21 -33.19
N LEU A 438 85.33 -16.79 -32.54
CA LEU A 438 84.04 -17.19 -33.12
C LEU A 438 83.06 -17.33 -31.95
N SER A 439 81.77 -17.00 -32.01
CA SER A 439 80.96 -16.22 -32.93
C SER A 439 79.69 -15.91 -32.14
N LYS A 440 79.16 -14.71 -32.28
CA LYS A 440 77.86 -14.33 -31.72
C LYS A 440 76.77 -15.13 -32.45
N PHE A 441 76.17 -16.11 -31.78
CA PHE A 441 74.84 -16.60 -32.17
C PHE A 441 73.78 -15.98 -31.27
N ARG A 442 73.11 -14.98 -31.85
CA ARG A 442 71.76 -14.56 -31.46
C ARG A 442 70.82 -15.74 -31.63
N SER A 443 70.00 -16.01 -30.62
CA SER A 443 68.74 -16.75 -30.79
C SER A 443 67.63 -16.07 -30.00
N PRO A 444 66.37 -16.20 -30.46
CA PRO A 444 65.43 -15.11 -30.46
C PRO A 444 64.50 -15.09 -29.24
N ASN A 445 64.19 -13.84 -28.89
CA ASN A 445 63.10 -13.38 -28.07
C ASN A 445 61.78 -14.10 -28.41
N ARG A 446 61.27 -14.97 -27.53
CA ARG A 446 59.89 -15.48 -27.59
C ARG A 446 59.08 -14.82 -26.49
N LYS A 447 58.46 -13.69 -26.85
CA LYS A 447 57.26 -13.17 -26.17
C LYS A 447 56.19 -14.26 -26.21
N LYS A 448 55.74 -14.73 -25.04
CA LYS A 448 54.41 -15.31 -24.88
C LYS A 448 53.60 -14.36 -24.02
N THR A 449 52.79 -13.56 -24.71
CA THR A 449 51.59 -12.95 -24.18
C THR A 449 50.62 -14.05 -23.78
N TYR A 450 50.32 -14.18 -22.49
CA TYR A 450 49.06 -14.77 -22.05
C TYR A 450 48.10 -13.61 -21.75
N ARG A 451 47.07 -13.54 -22.58
CA ARG A 451 45.86 -12.74 -22.42
C ARG A 451 44.70 -13.74 -22.51
N SER A 452 43.66 -13.45 -21.73
CA SER A 452 42.40 -14.19 -21.52
C SER A 452 42.45 -15.14 -20.34
#